data_AF-A0A1W1EBU7-F1
#
_entry.id   AF-A0A1W1EBU7-F1
#
_cell.length_a   1.000
_cell.length_b   1.000
_cell.length_c   1.000
_cell.angle_alpha   90.00
_cell.angle_beta   90.00
_cell.angle_gamma   90.00
#
_symmetry.space_group_name_H-M   'P 1'
#
loop_
_entity.id
_entity.type
_entity.pdbx_description
1 polymer ?
#
loop_
_entity_poly.entity_id
_entity_poly.type
_entity_poly.pdbx_seq_one_letter_code
_entity_poly.pdbx_strand_id
1 'polypeptide(L)'
;MHFSSIISSLFHNEISRDLTITSNNGFHLRPVAKFVSSAKTFSSEIQISFNGKRVNAKAVNSILGLSLEQDDTFTLICKGKDSKKALDELSTTFNTLMQDDVQIDIIEKESSSYRSPTIPAEIISSGIAIAKVYHHKEIEKITHSTLSFDEAFSKSSDELEDLYKSNIEKSNSDIYLAQKELLSSLKDEAHDVKSLQENIEHASKQLLGTKLEAKISDYKDILSRVKKHLGVQKESLFPNEEFILLADDLLPSQIENLSKSLVQGVILKSTSLNSHTSILLRSLGITSLIANTDNIEEGTLVILDAHAAVVVLNPSKEELEKANKRQVTDKKLQTLQSKKRFEKAITSKGKPIKVLANVTDLNSANIAKEEGAEGIGLLRTEFLFKEEKPSYEMQVKAYGEIFDVYDEITVRTLDVGGDKALPYIKLIQEENPFLGIRGVRLLNTHPDIIEEQLHAIFTASKGKTIKVMFPMVSSVEEFVEAKNFSKNVAKKYNIDISNILFGIMIEVPSVLFLLESFNKIVDFYSIGTNDLTQYLFAIERTHTTLKTNDLSPAVFDAIKLISNKTTKPLSICGELAANKDAIPTLLEIGIDTLSVSAKNIPQTKEIIRNV
;
A
#
# COMPACT_ATOMS: atom_id res chain seq x y z
N MET A 1 -53.47 29.11 -5.64
CA MET A 1 -52.07 28.65 -5.55
C MET A 1 -51.98 27.39 -4.66
N HIS A 2 -52.51 26.24 -5.07
CA HIS A 2 -52.30 24.99 -4.31
C HIS A 2 -52.42 23.69 -5.12
N PHE A 3 -52.25 23.75 -6.45
CA PHE A 3 -52.29 22.56 -7.31
C PHE A 3 -50.93 22.20 -7.95
N SER A 4 -49.84 22.92 -7.63
CA SER A 4 -48.50 22.64 -8.19
C SER A 4 -47.54 21.92 -7.22
N SER A 5 -47.93 21.64 -5.97
CA SER A 5 -47.02 21.01 -4.99
C SER A 5 -47.22 19.50 -4.80
N ILE A 6 -48.19 18.88 -5.48
CA ILE A 6 -48.50 17.44 -5.33
C ILE A 6 -47.99 16.60 -6.50
N ILE A 7 -47.62 17.20 -7.64
CA ILE A 7 -47.09 16.47 -8.82
C ILE A 7 -45.55 16.37 -8.81
N SER A 8 -44.84 17.15 -7.98
CA SER A 8 -43.38 17.07 -7.88
C SER A 8 -42.86 15.92 -6.99
N SER A 9 -43.73 15.20 -6.26
CA SER A 9 -43.34 14.05 -5.43
C SER A 9 -43.31 12.72 -6.19
N LEU A 10 -43.71 12.69 -7.47
CA LEU A 10 -43.81 11.48 -8.30
C LEU A 10 -42.71 11.34 -9.36
N PHE A 11 -41.89 12.36 -9.59
CA PHE A 11 -40.78 12.31 -10.54
C PHE A 11 -39.47 12.65 -9.83
N HIS A 12 -38.91 11.69 -9.07
CA HIS A 12 -37.48 11.73 -8.84
C HIS A 12 -36.81 11.40 -10.17
N ASN A 13 -36.34 12.45 -10.86
CA ASN A 13 -35.61 12.31 -12.11
C ASN A 13 -34.40 11.41 -11.88
N GLU A 14 -34.20 10.46 -12.79
CA GLU A 14 -32.99 9.67 -12.89
C GLU A 14 -31.83 10.63 -13.15
N ILE A 15 -30.83 10.62 -12.27
CA ILE A 15 -29.62 11.39 -12.44
C ILE A 15 -28.46 10.42 -12.61
N SER A 16 -27.49 10.77 -13.46
CA SER A 16 -26.39 9.87 -13.76
C SER A 16 -25.06 10.60 -13.88
N ARG A 17 -23.97 9.85 -13.76
CA ARG A 17 -22.60 10.31 -13.95
C ARG A 17 -21.75 9.17 -14.51
N ASP A 18 -20.94 9.48 -15.51
CA ASP A 18 -19.95 8.54 -16.03
C ASP A 18 -18.70 8.54 -15.15
N LEU A 19 -18.20 7.35 -14.85
CA LEU A 19 -17.05 7.10 -14.00
C LEU A 19 -16.10 6.15 -14.72
N THR A 20 -14.82 6.52 -14.76
CA THR A 20 -13.76 5.76 -15.45
C THR A 20 -12.88 5.05 -14.45
N ILE A 21 -12.61 3.77 -14.71
CA ILE A 21 -11.71 2.96 -13.89
C ILE A 21 -10.26 3.42 -14.10
N THR A 22 -9.66 4.05 -13.09
CA THR A 22 -8.25 4.48 -13.17
C THR A 22 -7.28 3.52 -12.47
N SER A 23 -7.76 2.57 -11.66
CA SER A 23 -6.90 1.55 -11.07
C SER A 23 -6.42 0.54 -12.11
N ASN A 24 -5.12 0.26 -12.11
CA ASN A 24 -4.50 -0.81 -12.91
C ASN A 24 -5.08 -2.20 -12.59
N ASN A 25 -5.67 -2.41 -11.41
CA ASN A 25 -6.27 -3.68 -10.99
C ASN A 25 -7.79 -3.75 -11.28
N GLY A 26 -8.38 -2.78 -11.96
CA GLY A 26 -9.82 -2.74 -12.26
C GLY A 26 -10.70 -2.37 -11.06
N PHE A 27 -12.03 -2.40 -11.22
CA PHE A 27 -12.97 -2.19 -10.11
C PHE A 27 -13.21 -3.50 -9.34
N HIS A 28 -12.18 -3.88 -8.56
CA HIS A 28 -12.12 -5.20 -7.93
C HIS A 28 -12.83 -5.28 -6.58
N LEU A 29 -12.85 -6.47 -5.96
CA LEU A 29 -13.69 -6.75 -4.79
C LEU A 29 -13.53 -5.77 -3.61
N ARG A 30 -12.29 -5.37 -3.26
CA ARG A 30 -12.04 -4.47 -2.13
C ARG A 30 -12.67 -3.08 -2.34
N PRO A 31 -12.41 -2.38 -3.47
CA PRO A 31 -13.08 -1.13 -3.75
C PRO A 31 -14.58 -1.32 -4.00
N VAL A 32 -15.03 -2.37 -4.70
CA VAL A 32 -16.48 -2.62 -4.89
C VAL A 32 -17.20 -2.81 -3.55
N ALA A 33 -16.60 -3.51 -2.59
CA ALA A 33 -17.21 -3.71 -1.28
C ALA A 33 -17.35 -2.41 -0.48
N LYS A 34 -16.31 -1.57 -0.47
CA LYS A 34 -16.38 -0.24 0.15
C LYS A 34 -17.42 0.65 -0.53
N PHE A 35 -17.45 0.63 -1.86
CA PHE A 35 -18.45 1.34 -2.66
C PHE A 35 -19.88 0.85 -2.36
N VAL A 36 -20.10 -0.46 -2.28
CA VAL A 36 -21.40 -1.05 -1.98
C VAL A 36 -21.84 -0.76 -0.53
N SER A 37 -20.90 -0.81 0.42
CA SER A 37 -21.17 -0.47 1.81
C SER A 37 -21.66 0.97 1.93
N SER A 38 -21.01 1.91 1.21
CA SER A 38 -21.48 3.29 1.04
C SER A 38 -22.85 3.34 0.36
N ALA A 39 -23.06 2.61 -0.75
CA ALA A 39 -24.30 2.64 -1.53
C ALA A 39 -25.52 2.17 -0.73
N LYS A 40 -25.34 1.21 0.18
CA LYS A 40 -26.39 0.70 1.07
C LYS A 40 -26.88 1.72 2.10
N THR A 41 -26.12 2.77 2.40
CA THR A 41 -26.54 3.82 3.34
C THR A 41 -27.66 4.71 2.77
N PHE A 42 -27.85 4.71 1.45
CA PHE A 42 -28.86 5.50 0.76
C PHE A 42 -30.16 4.73 0.55
N SER A 43 -31.27 5.46 0.57
CA SER A 43 -32.61 4.94 0.28
C SER A 43 -32.94 4.89 -1.23
N SER A 44 -32.22 5.64 -2.06
CA SER A 44 -32.39 5.65 -3.53
C SER A 44 -32.11 4.31 -4.17
N GLU A 45 -32.75 4.09 -5.32
CA GLU A 45 -32.35 3.07 -6.28
C GLU A 45 -31.06 3.52 -6.97
N ILE A 46 -30.06 2.64 -7.00
CA ILE A 46 -28.73 2.94 -7.52
C ILE A 46 -28.33 1.81 -8.47
N GLN A 47 -28.00 2.17 -9.70
CA GLN A 47 -27.64 1.24 -10.76
C GLN A 47 -26.32 1.65 -11.41
N ILE A 48 -25.58 0.68 -11.93
CA ILE A 48 -24.43 0.90 -12.81
C ILE A 48 -24.78 0.40 -14.19
N SER A 49 -24.50 1.19 -15.23
CA SER A 49 -24.65 0.79 -16.63
C SER A 49 -23.31 0.71 -17.34
N PHE A 50 -23.04 -0.42 -17.97
CA PHE A 50 -21.83 -0.65 -18.76
C PHE A 50 -22.15 -1.61 -19.93
N ASN A 51 -21.71 -1.28 -21.14
CA ASN A 51 -21.93 -2.08 -22.36
C ASN A 51 -23.38 -2.57 -22.56
N GLY A 52 -24.35 -1.68 -22.31
CA GLY A 52 -25.78 -1.98 -22.48
C GLY A 52 -26.42 -2.84 -21.37
N LYS A 53 -25.64 -3.29 -20.37
CA LYS A 53 -26.14 -3.93 -19.15
C LYS A 53 -26.38 -2.88 -18.07
N ARG A 54 -27.41 -3.06 -17.24
CA ARG A 54 -27.68 -2.29 -16.03
C ARG A 54 -27.73 -3.24 -14.84
N VAL A 55 -27.00 -2.92 -13.78
CA VAL A 55 -26.88 -3.77 -12.58
C VAL A 55 -27.13 -2.96 -11.31
N ASN A 56 -27.59 -3.62 -10.24
CA ASN A 56 -27.79 -2.99 -8.95
C ASN A 56 -26.44 -2.62 -8.31
N ALA A 57 -26.24 -1.33 -8.02
CA ALA A 57 -25.00 -0.82 -7.45
C ALA A 57 -24.86 -1.08 -5.94
N LYS A 58 -25.89 -1.65 -5.29
CA LYS A 58 -25.85 -2.10 -3.89
C LYS A 58 -25.51 -3.60 -3.76
N ALA A 59 -25.26 -4.27 -4.88
CA ALA A 59 -24.94 -5.69 -4.92
C ALA A 59 -23.52 -5.88 -5.48
N VAL A 60 -22.59 -6.32 -4.63
CA VAL A 60 -21.18 -6.54 -4.99
C VAL A 60 -21.04 -7.43 -6.23
N ASN A 61 -21.74 -8.57 -6.25
CA ASN A 61 -21.71 -9.49 -7.39
C ASN A 61 -22.13 -8.86 -8.71
N SER A 62 -23.18 -8.05 -8.69
CA SER A 62 -23.73 -7.49 -9.92
C SER A 62 -22.74 -6.50 -10.53
N ILE A 63 -21.97 -5.78 -9.71
CA ILE A 63 -20.89 -4.90 -10.16
C ILE A 63 -19.69 -5.70 -10.65
N LEU A 64 -19.23 -6.72 -9.90
CA LEU A 64 -18.10 -7.56 -10.30
C LEU A 64 -18.36 -8.30 -11.62
N GLY A 65 -19.60 -8.74 -11.87
CA GLY A 65 -20.01 -9.38 -13.12
C GLY A 65 -19.95 -8.47 -14.36
N LEU A 66 -19.77 -7.16 -14.19
CA LEU A 66 -19.47 -6.26 -15.30
C LEU A 66 -18.02 -6.37 -15.77
N SER A 67 -17.13 -6.95 -14.95
CA SER A 67 -15.70 -7.13 -15.24
C SER A 67 -15.01 -5.84 -15.69
N LEU A 68 -15.26 -4.74 -14.97
CA LEU A 68 -14.76 -3.41 -15.28
C LEU A 68 -13.23 -3.34 -15.07
N GLU A 69 -12.52 -3.20 -16.17
CA GLU A 69 -11.06 -3.08 -16.23
C GLU A 69 -10.61 -1.62 -16.33
N GLN A 70 -9.31 -1.38 -16.25
CA GLN A 70 -8.73 -0.05 -16.44
C GLN A 70 -9.20 0.58 -17.75
N ASP A 71 -9.46 1.88 -17.70
CA ASP A 71 -9.99 2.72 -18.80
C ASP A 71 -11.45 2.43 -19.20
N ASP A 72 -12.07 1.38 -18.65
CA ASP A 72 -13.51 1.20 -18.81
C ASP A 72 -14.26 2.35 -18.15
N THR A 73 -15.34 2.79 -18.81
CA THR A 73 -16.21 3.84 -18.30
C THR A 73 -17.62 3.31 -18.15
N PHE A 74 -18.16 3.39 -16.93
CA PHE A 74 -19.53 3.01 -16.63
C PHE A 74 -20.35 4.22 -16.19
N THR A 75 -21.66 4.17 -16.40
CA THR A 75 -22.60 5.20 -15.97
C THR A 75 -23.21 4.79 -14.63
N LEU A 76 -22.92 5.54 -13.56
CA LEU A 76 -23.63 5.45 -12.29
C LEU A 76 -24.97 6.19 -12.40
N ILE A 77 -26.05 5.56 -11.97
CA ILE A 77 -27.43 6.02 -12.13
C ILE A 77 -28.11 5.99 -10.76
N CYS A 78 -28.65 7.11 -10.30
CA CYS A 78 -29.35 7.23 -9.02
C CYS A 78 -30.78 7.75 -9.22
N LYS A 79 -31.76 7.16 -8.52
CA LYS A 79 -33.17 7.55 -8.57
C LYS A 79 -33.81 7.44 -7.19
N GLY A 80 -34.37 8.53 -6.68
CA GLY A 80 -34.98 8.58 -5.35
C GLY A 80 -34.77 9.90 -4.62
N LYS A 81 -35.24 9.96 -3.37
CA LYS A 81 -35.25 11.19 -2.55
C LYS A 81 -33.85 11.73 -2.25
N ASP A 82 -32.90 10.84 -2.04
CA ASP A 82 -31.48 11.14 -1.78
C ASP A 82 -30.59 10.90 -3.00
N SER A 83 -31.17 10.78 -4.21
CA SER A 83 -30.43 10.40 -5.44
C SER A 83 -29.24 11.32 -5.72
N LYS A 84 -29.43 12.64 -5.57
CA LYS A 84 -28.35 13.63 -5.75
C LYS A 84 -27.20 13.43 -4.77
N LYS A 85 -27.53 13.21 -3.50
CA LYS A 85 -26.53 12.94 -2.45
C LYS A 85 -25.82 11.61 -2.72
N ALA A 86 -26.57 10.56 -3.07
CA ALA A 86 -26.04 9.25 -3.41
C ALA A 86 -25.10 9.31 -4.63
N LEU A 87 -25.49 10.01 -5.70
CA LEU A 87 -24.66 10.16 -6.90
C LEU A 87 -23.34 10.88 -6.57
N ASP A 88 -23.39 11.95 -5.79
CA ASP A 88 -22.20 12.73 -5.44
C ASP A 88 -21.26 11.95 -4.50
N GLU A 89 -21.79 11.32 -3.46
CA GLU A 89 -21.01 10.57 -2.46
C GLU A 89 -20.44 9.28 -3.04
N LEU A 90 -21.20 8.54 -3.85
CA LEU A 90 -20.70 7.32 -4.48
C LEU A 90 -19.68 7.58 -5.58
N SER A 91 -19.85 8.65 -6.37
CA SER A 91 -18.81 9.05 -7.33
C SER A 91 -17.51 9.40 -6.62
N THR A 92 -17.62 10.05 -5.46
CA THR A 92 -16.49 10.44 -4.61
C THR A 92 -15.79 9.20 -4.06
N THR A 93 -16.54 8.28 -3.44
CA THR A 93 -16.01 7.00 -2.95
C THR A 93 -15.37 6.19 -4.07
N PHE A 94 -16.03 6.05 -5.23
CA PHE A 94 -15.46 5.35 -6.39
C PHE A 94 -14.09 5.91 -6.79
N ASN A 95 -13.97 7.24 -6.90
CA ASN A 95 -12.72 7.86 -7.33
C ASN A 95 -11.58 7.66 -6.31
N THR A 96 -11.86 7.77 -5.00
CA THR A 96 -10.84 7.50 -3.96
C THR A 96 -10.34 6.06 -4.03
N LEU A 97 -11.28 5.14 -4.21
CA LEU A 97 -11.00 3.71 -4.26
C LEU A 97 -10.14 3.30 -5.45
N MET A 98 -10.19 4.05 -6.56
CA MET A 98 -9.30 3.83 -7.69
C MET A 98 -7.87 4.34 -7.45
N GLN A 99 -7.68 5.26 -6.49
CA GLN A 99 -6.40 5.92 -6.19
C GLN A 99 -5.64 5.27 -5.02
N ASP A 100 -6.36 4.76 -4.03
CA ASP A 100 -5.80 4.04 -2.87
C ASP A 100 -5.32 2.62 -3.19
N ASP A 101 -5.47 2.17 -4.43
CA ASP A 101 -5.12 0.82 -4.85
C ASP A 101 -3.62 0.70 -5.13
N VAL A 102 -2.85 0.57 -4.04
CA VAL A 102 -1.38 0.52 -4.05
C VAL A 102 -0.85 -0.58 -4.99
N GLN A 103 -0.08 -0.15 -6.00
CA GLN A 103 0.75 -1.03 -6.81
C GLN A 103 2.01 -1.44 -6.02
N ILE A 104 2.33 -2.74 -6.04
CA ILE A 104 3.47 -3.30 -5.31
C ILE A 104 4.68 -3.39 -6.25
N ASP A 105 5.81 -2.83 -5.79
CA ASP A 105 7.07 -2.85 -6.52
C ASP A 105 7.65 -4.27 -6.67
N ILE A 106 8.21 -4.54 -7.85
CA ILE A 106 8.90 -5.79 -8.19
C ILE A 106 10.26 -5.77 -7.49
N ILE A 107 10.51 -6.75 -6.61
CA ILE A 107 11.79 -6.90 -5.91
C ILE A 107 12.90 -7.23 -6.93
N GLU A 108 14.04 -6.51 -6.88
CA GLU A 108 15.19 -6.74 -7.75
C GLU A 108 15.84 -8.11 -7.50
N LYS A 109 16.26 -8.78 -8.58
CA LYS A 109 16.79 -10.15 -8.56
C LYS A 109 18.31 -10.17 -8.39
N GLU A 110 18.81 -10.96 -7.44
CA GLU A 110 20.25 -11.27 -7.35
C GLU A 110 20.67 -12.26 -8.45
N SER A 111 21.93 -12.20 -8.91
CA SER A 111 22.45 -13.13 -9.92
C SER A 111 22.58 -14.55 -9.33
N SER A 112 21.94 -15.54 -9.96
CA SER A 112 21.99 -16.93 -9.51
C SER A 112 23.18 -17.69 -10.13
N SER A 113 23.78 -18.61 -9.35
CA SER A 113 24.91 -19.46 -9.80
C SER A 113 24.64 -20.95 -9.55
N TYR A 114 23.36 -21.33 -9.51
CA TYR A 114 22.95 -22.72 -9.37
C TYR A 114 23.31 -23.51 -10.63
N ARG A 115 23.83 -24.72 -10.43
CA ARG A 115 24.13 -25.69 -11.49
C ARG A 115 22.99 -26.68 -11.67
N SER A 116 22.23 -26.94 -10.61
CA SER A 116 21.00 -27.72 -10.68
C SER A 116 19.93 -27.01 -11.50
N PRO A 117 18.97 -27.75 -12.08
CA PRO A 117 17.87 -27.17 -12.85
C PRO A 117 17.09 -26.12 -12.03
N THR A 118 16.86 -24.95 -12.61
CA THR A 118 16.12 -23.86 -11.96
C THR A 118 14.85 -23.51 -12.73
N ILE A 119 13.78 -23.21 -12.01
CA ILE A 119 12.58 -22.59 -12.54
C ILE A 119 12.62 -21.09 -12.21
N PRO A 120 12.54 -20.19 -13.20
CA PRO A 120 12.45 -18.75 -12.95
C PRO A 120 11.11 -18.39 -12.31
N ALA A 121 11.13 -17.39 -11.44
CA ALA A 121 9.97 -16.99 -10.66
C ALA A 121 9.84 -15.46 -10.53
N GLU A 122 8.74 -15.04 -9.93
CA GLU A 122 8.48 -13.68 -9.44
C GLU A 122 8.41 -13.67 -7.92
N ILE A 123 8.93 -12.62 -7.28
CA ILE A 123 9.08 -12.58 -5.83
C ILE A 123 7.82 -12.00 -5.17
N ILE A 124 7.22 -12.77 -4.26
CA ILE A 124 6.19 -12.26 -3.33
C ILE A 124 6.86 -11.75 -2.06
N SER A 125 7.68 -12.60 -1.43
CA SER A 125 8.38 -12.34 -0.17
C SER A 125 9.76 -12.98 -0.19
N SER A 126 10.78 -12.18 0.09
CA SER A 126 12.19 -12.59 0.03
C SER A 126 12.59 -13.57 1.13
N GLY A 127 13.74 -14.23 0.94
CA GLY A 127 14.31 -15.22 1.85
C GLY A 127 14.75 -16.49 1.14
N ILE A 128 15.24 -17.45 1.93
CA ILE A 128 15.61 -18.79 1.45
C ILE A 128 14.83 -19.82 2.24
N ALA A 129 14.11 -20.69 1.54
CA ALA A 129 13.46 -21.86 2.12
C ALA A 129 14.02 -23.15 1.51
N ILE A 130 14.17 -24.18 2.31
CA ILE A 130 14.70 -25.48 1.88
C ILE A 130 13.83 -26.53 2.53
N ALA A 131 13.08 -27.27 1.73
CA ALA A 131 12.28 -28.39 2.21
C ALA A 131 11.80 -29.24 1.03
N LYS A 132 11.14 -30.34 1.35
CA LYS A 132 10.42 -31.11 0.34
C LYS A 132 9.15 -30.37 -0.07
N VAL A 133 8.84 -30.45 -1.35
CA VAL A 133 7.61 -29.90 -1.91
C VAL A 133 6.44 -30.74 -1.45
N TYR A 134 5.42 -30.08 -0.92
CA TYR A 134 4.15 -30.68 -0.57
C TYR A 134 3.07 -30.03 -1.43
N HIS A 135 2.35 -30.84 -2.19
CA HIS A 135 1.22 -30.37 -2.97
C HIS A 135 0.05 -30.11 -2.02
N HIS A 136 -0.54 -28.93 -2.13
CA HIS A 136 -1.69 -28.56 -1.32
C HIS A 136 -2.81 -29.60 -1.49
N LYS A 137 -3.22 -30.21 -0.38
CA LYS A 137 -4.27 -31.23 -0.32
C LYS A 137 -5.33 -30.80 0.67
N GLU A 138 -6.57 -31.03 0.29
CA GLU A 138 -7.74 -30.79 1.12
C GLU A 138 -8.47 -32.11 1.34
N ILE A 139 -8.93 -32.34 2.57
CA ILE A 139 -9.94 -33.36 2.85
C ILE A 139 -11.24 -32.69 3.26
N GLU A 140 -12.34 -33.25 2.76
CA GLU A 140 -13.66 -32.85 3.17
C GLU A 140 -14.08 -33.66 4.41
N LYS A 141 -14.28 -32.96 5.51
CA LYS A 141 -14.75 -33.52 6.77
C LYS A 141 -16.20 -33.10 6.97
N ILE A 142 -17.08 -34.09 7.00
CA ILE A 142 -18.50 -33.88 7.21
C ILE A 142 -18.80 -34.16 8.70
N THR A 143 -19.26 -33.13 9.40
CA THR A 143 -19.80 -33.21 10.75
C THR A 143 -21.31 -32.97 10.71
N HIS A 144 -22.06 -33.56 11.64
CA HIS A 144 -23.49 -33.27 11.76
C HIS A 144 -23.67 -31.85 12.31
N SER A 145 -24.11 -30.93 11.45
CA SER A 145 -24.59 -29.61 11.86
C SER A 145 -26.11 -29.61 11.94
N THR A 146 -26.66 -28.96 12.97
CA THR A 146 -28.10 -28.72 13.12
C THR A 146 -28.51 -27.34 12.60
N LEU A 147 -27.57 -26.55 12.08
CA LEU A 147 -27.84 -25.20 11.61
C LEU A 147 -28.53 -25.22 10.25
N SER A 148 -29.52 -24.34 10.10
CA SER A 148 -30.10 -24.01 8.80
C SER A 148 -29.11 -23.19 7.95
N PHE A 149 -29.38 -23.11 6.64
CA PHE A 149 -28.58 -22.30 5.70
C PHE A 149 -28.50 -20.83 6.14
N ASP A 150 -29.62 -20.23 6.56
CA ASP A 150 -29.66 -18.84 7.02
C ASP A 150 -28.85 -18.59 8.30
N GLU A 151 -28.85 -19.55 9.23
CA GLU A 151 -28.03 -19.48 10.45
C GLU A 151 -26.54 -19.63 10.14
N ALA A 152 -26.18 -20.56 9.26
CA ALA A 152 -24.79 -20.75 8.83
C ALA A 152 -24.26 -19.53 8.06
N PHE A 153 -25.10 -18.94 7.22
CA PHE A 153 -24.80 -17.70 6.51
C PHE A 153 -24.55 -16.55 7.50
N SER A 154 -25.46 -16.37 8.47
CA SER A 154 -25.35 -15.29 9.47
C SER A 154 -24.09 -15.45 10.32
N LYS A 155 -23.79 -16.67 10.79
CA LYS A 155 -22.53 -16.96 11.49
C LYS A 155 -21.29 -16.69 10.65
N SER A 156 -21.32 -16.98 9.35
CA SER A 156 -20.21 -16.68 8.44
C SER A 156 -19.97 -15.18 8.30
N SER A 157 -21.06 -14.40 8.26
CA SER A 157 -21.00 -12.93 8.23
C SER A 157 -20.46 -12.36 9.54
N ASP A 158 -20.90 -12.88 10.68
CA ASP A 158 -20.42 -12.47 12.00
C ASP A 158 -18.94 -12.79 12.18
N GLU A 159 -18.49 -13.98 11.74
CA GLU A 159 -17.08 -14.37 11.75
C GLU A 159 -16.20 -13.41 10.93
N LEU A 160 -16.66 -12.99 9.75
CA LEU A 160 -15.94 -12.01 8.93
C LEU A 160 -15.91 -10.62 9.57
N GLU A 161 -16.98 -10.23 10.27
CA GLU A 161 -17.01 -8.98 11.03
C GLU A 161 -16.06 -8.99 12.22
N ASP A 162 -15.99 -10.10 12.95
CA ASP A 162 -15.06 -10.27 14.06
C ASP A 162 -13.60 -10.30 13.59
N LEU A 163 -13.33 -10.94 12.46
CA LEU A 163 -12.02 -10.93 11.81
C LEU A 163 -11.63 -9.53 11.34
N TYR A 164 -12.56 -8.78 10.76
CA TYR A 164 -12.35 -7.38 10.42
C TYR A 164 -11.99 -6.58 11.67
N LYS A 165 -12.83 -6.60 12.72
CA LYS A 165 -12.62 -5.86 13.98
C LYS A 165 -11.31 -6.20 14.67
N SER A 166 -10.98 -7.49 14.76
CA SER A 166 -9.78 -7.98 15.43
C SER A 166 -8.49 -7.66 14.68
N ASN A 167 -8.59 -7.28 13.41
CA ASN A 167 -7.45 -6.93 12.57
C ASN A 167 -7.48 -5.47 12.10
N ILE A 168 -8.38 -4.61 12.60
CA ILE A 168 -8.52 -3.20 12.19
C ILE A 168 -7.17 -2.46 12.15
N GLU A 169 -6.27 -2.78 13.07
CA GLU A 169 -4.93 -2.15 13.18
C GLU A 169 -3.89 -2.69 12.19
N LYS A 170 -4.20 -3.74 11.42
CA LYS A 170 -3.34 -4.29 10.36
C LYS A 170 -3.78 -3.75 9.00
N SER A 171 -2.82 -3.46 8.11
CA SER A 171 -3.08 -2.88 6.77
C SER A 171 -3.97 -3.72 5.83
N ASN A 172 -4.36 -4.94 6.24
CA ASN A 172 -5.04 -5.93 5.41
C ASN A 172 -6.47 -6.26 5.89
N SER A 173 -6.98 -5.57 6.92
CA SER A 173 -8.32 -5.83 7.48
C SER A 173 -9.46 -5.66 6.47
N ASP A 174 -9.31 -4.72 5.54
CA ASP A 174 -10.27 -4.43 4.46
C ASP A 174 -10.66 -5.67 3.64
N ILE A 175 -9.83 -6.71 3.61
CA ILE A 175 -10.13 -7.97 2.93
C ILE A 175 -11.36 -8.65 3.57
N TYR A 176 -11.44 -8.68 4.89
CA TYR A 176 -12.55 -9.33 5.61
C TYR A 176 -13.86 -8.55 5.45
N LEU A 177 -13.77 -7.21 5.45
CA LEU A 177 -14.92 -6.36 5.12
C LEU A 177 -15.41 -6.64 3.70
N ALA A 178 -14.48 -6.79 2.75
CA ALA A 178 -14.82 -7.06 1.37
C ALA A 178 -15.49 -8.42 1.17
N GLN A 179 -14.98 -9.47 1.85
CA GLN A 179 -15.61 -10.79 1.86
C GLN A 179 -17.00 -10.77 2.52
N LYS A 180 -17.19 -9.96 3.58
CA LYS A 180 -18.50 -9.81 4.25
C LYS A 180 -19.54 -9.20 3.32
N GLU A 181 -19.18 -8.11 2.63
CA GLU A 181 -20.08 -7.46 1.66
C GLU A 181 -20.38 -8.39 0.49
N LEU A 182 -19.38 -9.13 0.00
CA LEU A 182 -19.58 -10.11 -1.06
C LEU A 182 -20.55 -11.22 -0.64
N LEU A 183 -20.34 -11.81 0.54
CA LEU A 183 -21.23 -12.80 1.13
C LEU A 183 -22.65 -12.25 1.18
N SER A 184 -22.84 -11.03 1.72
CA SER A 184 -24.16 -10.39 1.81
C SER A 184 -24.88 -10.30 0.47
N SER A 185 -24.16 -9.95 -0.61
CA SER A 185 -24.74 -9.82 -1.96
C SER A 185 -25.17 -11.16 -2.56
N LEU A 186 -24.53 -12.26 -2.15
CA LEU A 186 -24.91 -13.61 -2.58
C LEU A 186 -26.19 -14.11 -1.87
N LYS A 187 -26.58 -13.52 -0.74
CA LYS A 187 -27.78 -13.94 0.02
C LYS A 187 -29.07 -13.71 -0.77
N ASP A 188 -29.15 -12.57 -1.43
CA ASP A 188 -30.38 -12.14 -2.12
C ASP A 188 -30.71 -13.06 -3.31
N GLU A 189 -29.73 -13.83 -3.79
CA GLU A 189 -29.80 -14.69 -4.96
C GLU A 189 -29.70 -16.20 -4.62
N ALA A 190 -29.48 -16.57 -3.36
CA ALA A 190 -29.29 -17.96 -2.93
C ALA A 190 -30.22 -18.34 -1.75
N HIS A 191 -30.90 -19.48 -1.88
CA HIS A 191 -31.84 -19.99 -0.86
C HIS A 191 -31.33 -21.26 -0.16
N ASP A 192 -30.25 -21.86 -0.68
CA ASP A 192 -29.57 -23.02 -0.13
C ASP A 192 -28.09 -23.03 -0.55
N VAL A 193 -27.32 -24.00 -0.04
CA VAL A 193 -25.89 -24.13 -0.37
C VAL A 193 -25.66 -24.40 -1.84
N LYS A 194 -26.60 -25.11 -2.49
CA LYS A 194 -26.45 -25.52 -3.88
C LYS A 194 -26.57 -24.32 -4.81
N SER A 195 -27.60 -23.50 -4.62
CA SER A 195 -27.79 -22.24 -5.32
C SER A 195 -26.65 -21.26 -5.04
N LEU A 196 -26.16 -21.17 -3.80
CA LEU A 196 -24.97 -20.38 -3.48
C LEU A 196 -23.74 -20.84 -4.27
N GLN A 197 -23.51 -22.14 -4.36
CA GLN A 197 -22.40 -22.71 -5.12
C GLN A 197 -22.55 -22.44 -6.62
N GLU A 198 -23.73 -22.62 -7.19
CA GLU A 198 -24.01 -22.37 -8.61
C GLU A 198 -23.79 -20.88 -8.98
N ASN A 199 -24.24 -19.96 -8.12
CA ASN A 199 -24.03 -18.52 -8.31
C ASN A 199 -22.54 -18.16 -8.28
N ILE A 200 -21.79 -18.74 -7.35
CA ILE A 200 -20.34 -18.54 -7.22
C ILE A 200 -19.59 -19.11 -8.43
N GLU A 201 -19.97 -20.29 -8.92
CA GLU A 201 -19.37 -20.88 -10.12
C GLU A 201 -19.64 -20.03 -11.37
N HIS A 202 -20.84 -19.48 -11.50
CA HIS A 202 -21.19 -18.59 -12.60
C HIS A 202 -20.39 -17.28 -12.55
N ALA A 203 -20.34 -16.61 -11.38
CA ALA A 203 -19.54 -15.40 -11.19
C ALA A 203 -18.05 -15.66 -11.46
N SER A 204 -17.51 -16.78 -10.96
CA SER A 204 -16.12 -17.16 -11.19
C SER A 204 -15.79 -17.34 -12.67
N LYS A 205 -16.70 -17.94 -13.45
CA LYS A 205 -16.50 -18.11 -14.90
C LYS A 205 -16.44 -16.80 -15.68
N GLN A 206 -17.15 -15.76 -15.22
CA GLN A 206 -17.11 -14.44 -15.86
C GLN A 206 -15.80 -13.70 -15.59
N LEU A 207 -15.15 -14.00 -14.47
CA LEU A 207 -13.89 -13.35 -14.06
C LEU A 207 -12.64 -14.02 -14.63
N LEU A 208 -12.74 -15.25 -15.15
CA LEU A 208 -11.62 -15.97 -15.76
C LEU A 208 -11.07 -15.22 -16.98
N GLY A 209 -9.75 -15.00 -17.02
CA GLY A 209 -9.10 -14.28 -18.11
C GLY A 209 -9.19 -12.75 -18.05
N THR A 210 -9.81 -12.20 -17.01
CA THR A 210 -9.88 -10.75 -16.75
C THR A 210 -8.81 -10.33 -15.74
N LYS A 211 -8.50 -9.03 -15.64
CA LYS A 211 -7.62 -8.52 -14.55
C LYS A 211 -8.16 -8.81 -13.14
N LEU A 212 -9.45 -9.14 -13.01
CA LEU A 212 -10.14 -9.47 -11.75
C LEU A 212 -10.11 -10.96 -11.40
N GLU A 213 -9.45 -11.81 -12.20
CA GLU A 213 -9.37 -13.26 -11.99
C GLU A 213 -8.87 -13.62 -10.58
N ALA A 214 -7.95 -12.83 -10.03
CA ALA A 214 -7.42 -13.00 -8.66
C ALA A 214 -8.49 -12.94 -7.55
N LYS A 215 -9.73 -12.55 -7.86
CA LYS A 215 -10.86 -12.47 -6.91
C LYS A 215 -11.70 -13.74 -6.84
N ILE A 216 -11.48 -14.71 -7.72
CA ILE A 216 -12.14 -16.03 -7.68
C ILE A 216 -11.86 -16.74 -6.34
N SER A 217 -10.70 -16.52 -5.73
CA SER A 217 -10.35 -17.06 -4.41
C SER A 217 -11.24 -16.52 -3.32
N ASP A 218 -11.59 -15.23 -3.32
CA ASP A 218 -12.48 -14.63 -2.32
C ASP A 218 -13.88 -15.27 -2.36
N TYR A 219 -14.42 -15.52 -3.56
CA TYR A 219 -15.68 -16.25 -3.74
C TYR A 219 -15.63 -17.67 -3.19
N LYS A 220 -14.55 -18.40 -3.50
CA LYS A 220 -14.34 -19.77 -3.00
C LYS A 220 -14.19 -19.81 -1.47
N ASP A 221 -13.53 -18.80 -0.88
CA ASP A 221 -13.37 -18.68 0.58
C ASP A 221 -14.72 -18.50 1.27
N ILE A 222 -15.59 -17.65 0.73
CA ILE A 222 -16.93 -17.42 1.25
C ILE A 222 -17.76 -18.70 1.22
N LEU A 223 -17.77 -19.43 0.10
CA LEU A 223 -18.47 -20.71 0.00
C LEU A 223 -17.96 -21.71 1.04
N SER A 224 -16.64 -21.78 1.20
CA SER A 224 -15.99 -22.67 2.17
C SER A 224 -16.41 -22.34 3.61
N ARG A 225 -16.51 -21.06 3.96
CA ARG A 225 -16.97 -20.59 5.28
C ARG A 225 -18.42 -20.99 5.55
N VAL A 226 -19.33 -20.75 4.60
CA VAL A 226 -20.75 -21.14 4.77
C VAL A 226 -20.88 -22.65 4.90
N LYS A 227 -20.18 -23.42 4.07
CA LYS A 227 -20.15 -24.90 4.15
C LYS A 227 -19.63 -25.40 5.49
N LYS A 228 -18.58 -24.77 6.05
CA LYS A 228 -18.01 -25.11 7.36
C LYS A 228 -19.05 -25.03 8.48
N HIS A 229 -19.87 -23.98 8.52
CA HIS A 229 -20.95 -23.85 9.52
C HIS A 229 -22.07 -24.87 9.32
N LEU A 230 -22.25 -25.38 8.10
CA LEU A 230 -23.17 -26.49 7.77
C LEU A 230 -22.56 -27.87 7.99
N GLY A 231 -21.37 -27.93 8.60
CA GLY A 231 -20.69 -29.16 8.95
C GLY A 231 -19.83 -29.73 7.83
N VAL A 232 -19.72 -29.06 6.67
CA VAL A 232 -18.84 -29.47 5.58
C VAL A 232 -17.58 -28.61 5.62
N GLN A 233 -16.52 -29.11 6.26
CA GLN A 233 -15.27 -28.38 6.37
C GLN A 233 -14.20 -29.00 5.47
N LYS A 234 -13.60 -28.19 4.61
CA LYS A 234 -12.35 -28.54 3.96
C LYS A 234 -11.20 -28.24 4.91
N GLU A 235 -10.52 -29.27 5.39
CA GLU A 235 -9.31 -29.13 6.20
C GLU A 235 -8.10 -29.28 5.26
N SER A 236 -7.22 -28.27 5.25
CA SER A 236 -5.92 -28.40 4.60
C SER A 236 -5.06 -29.36 5.42
N LEU A 237 -4.56 -30.39 4.76
CA LEU A 237 -3.61 -31.32 5.38
C LEU A 237 -2.22 -30.73 5.24
N PHE A 238 -1.56 -30.48 6.36
CA PHE A 238 -0.16 -30.08 6.37
C PHE A 238 0.69 -31.18 7.01
N PRO A 239 1.89 -31.45 6.48
CA PRO A 239 2.83 -32.36 7.11
C PRO A 239 3.23 -31.91 8.52
N ASN A 240 3.57 -32.88 9.37
CA ASN A 240 4.20 -32.64 10.69
C ASN A 240 5.73 -32.48 10.58
N GLU A 241 6.24 -32.12 9.41
CA GLU A 241 7.65 -31.85 9.12
C GLU A 241 7.77 -30.57 8.31
N GLU A 242 8.98 -30.02 8.16
CA GLU A 242 9.22 -28.83 7.35
C GLU A 242 8.91 -29.08 5.87
N PHE A 243 8.15 -28.18 5.23
CA PHE A 243 7.72 -28.33 3.83
C PHE A 243 7.69 -27.00 3.09
N ILE A 244 7.77 -27.08 1.76
CA ILE A 244 7.46 -25.98 0.85
C ILE A 244 6.10 -26.30 0.22
N LEU A 245 5.12 -25.42 0.44
CA LEU A 245 3.78 -25.62 -0.10
C LEU A 245 3.74 -25.22 -1.56
N LEU A 246 3.31 -26.14 -2.41
CA LEU A 246 2.97 -25.87 -3.80
C LEU A 246 1.45 -25.83 -3.90
N ALA A 247 0.92 -24.68 -4.31
CA ALA A 247 -0.51 -24.47 -4.47
C ALA A 247 -0.78 -23.72 -5.77
N ASP A 248 -1.91 -24.01 -6.41
CA ASP A 248 -2.34 -23.22 -7.57
C ASP A 248 -2.69 -21.78 -7.14
N ASP A 249 -3.41 -21.70 -6.03
CA ASP A 249 -3.77 -20.48 -5.29
C ASP A 249 -4.07 -20.86 -3.82
N LEU A 250 -4.14 -19.88 -2.93
CA LEU A 250 -4.53 -20.06 -1.54
C LEU A 250 -5.66 -19.10 -1.18
N LEU A 251 -6.55 -19.56 -0.30
CA LEU A 251 -7.59 -18.75 0.32
C LEU A 251 -7.02 -18.02 1.54
N PRO A 252 -7.47 -16.79 1.86
CA PRO A 252 -7.03 -16.08 3.06
C PRO A 252 -7.17 -16.89 4.36
N SER A 253 -8.25 -17.67 4.49
CA SER A 253 -8.46 -18.57 5.64
C SER A 253 -7.42 -19.70 5.74
N GLN A 254 -6.93 -20.19 4.60
CA GLN A 254 -5.90 -21.23 4.55
C GLN A 254 -4.53 -20.69 4.97
N ILE A 255 -4.22 -19.42 4.66
CA ILE A 255 -2.95 -18.78 5.05
C ILE A 255 -2.84 -18.68 6.58
N GLU A 256 -3.95 -18.44 7.28
CA GLU A 256 -3.97 -18.40 8.75
C GLU A 256 -3.66 -19.77 9.38
N ASN A 257 -4.14 -20.86 8.77
CA ASN A 257 -3.79 -22.21 9.21
C ASN A 257 -2.35 -22.55 8.83
N LEU A 258 -1.92 -22.12 7.64
CA LEU A 258 -0.57 -22.30 7.13
C LEU A 258 0.47 -21.63 8.06
N SER A 259 0.17 -20.44 8.59
CA SER A 259 1.06 -19.73 9.53
C SER A 259 1.24 -20.44 10.88
N LYS A 260 0.37 -21.41 11.21
CA LYS A 260 0.46 -22.26 12.40
C LYS A 260 1.17 -23.60 12.13
N SER A 261 1.58 -23.85 10.88
CA SER A 261 2.26 -25.07 10.44
C SER A 261 3.80 -24.91 10.38
N LEU A 262 4.51 -25.97 9.98
CA LEU A 262 5.97 -25.98 9.78
C LEU A 262 6.40 -25.52 8.37
N VAL A 263 5.55 -24.79 7.66
CA VAL A 263 5.85 -24.26 6.32
C VAL A 263 7.14 -23.43 6.35
N GLN A 264 8.04 -23.71 5.40
CA GLN A 264 9.27 -22.92 5.20
C GLN A 264 9.12 -21.92 4.05
N GLY A 265 8.27 -22.22 3.06
CA GLY A 265 7.98 -21.32 1.97
C GLY A 265 6.78 -21.76 1.13
N VAL A 266 6.34 -20.88 0.23
CA VAL A 266 5.16 -21.09 -0.63
C VAL A 266 5.51 -20.80 -2.09
N ILE A 267 5.11 -21.71 -2.98
CA ILE A 267 5.17 -21.52 -4.43
C ILE A 267 3.73 -21.49 -4.95
N LEU A 268 3.33 -20.37 -5.53
CA LEU A 268 2.03 -20.22 -6.19
C LEU A 268 2.18 -20.39 -7.71
N LYS A 269 1.24 -21.10 -8.34
CA LYS A 269 1.27 -21.34 -9.79
C LYS A 269 0.75 -20.17 -10.60
N SER A 270 -0.36 -19.58 -10.16
CA SER A 270 -1.11 -18.61 -10.95
C SER A 270 -1.80 -17.62 -10.02
N THR A 271 -1.07 -16.56 -9.68
CA THR A 271 -1.59 -15.48 -8.87
C THR A 271 -0.93 -14.17 -9.28
N SER A 272 -1.66 -13.05 -9.25
CA SER A 272 -1.03 -11.73 -9.43
C SER A 272 -0.22 -11.35 -8.19
N LEU A 273 0.88 -10.61 -8.37
CA LEU A 273 1.68 -10.03 -7.26
C LEU A 273 0.83 -9.18 -6.30
N ASN A 274 -0.27 -8.63 -6.79
CA ASN A 274 -1.22 -7.79 -6.06
C ASN A 274 -2.38 -8.58 -5.40
N SER A 275 -2.36 -9.91 -5.43
CA SER A 275 -3.40 -10.70 -4.77
C SER A 275 -3.37 -10.55 -3.25
N HIS A 276 -4.52 -10.75 -2.62
CA HIS A 276 -4.64 -10.76 -1.16
C HIS A 276 -3.72 -11.83 -0.53
N THR A 277 -3.54 -12.96 -1.21
CA THR A 277 -2.62 -14.03 -0.83
C THR A 277 -1.17 -13.55 -0.77
N SER A 278 -0.71 -12.86 -1.81
CA SER A 278 0.66 -12.32 -1.89
C SER A 278 0.95 -11.31 -0.77
N ILE A 279 -0.01 -10.44 -0.48
CA ILE A 279 0.10 -9.42 0.60
C ILE A 279 0.19 -10.10 1.98
N LEU A 280 -0.66 -11.09 2.24
CA LEU A 280 -0.69 -11.81 3.52
C LEU A 280 0.61 -12.60 3.75
N LEU A 281 1.09 -13.34 2.75
CA LEU A 281 2.34 -14.10 2.83
C LEU A 281 3.54 -13.20 3.17
N ARG A 282 3.62 -12.03 2.55
CA ARG A 282 4.66 -11.03 2.85
C ARG A 282 4.55 -10.48 4.27
N SER A 283 3.34 -10.17 4.72
CA SER A 283 3.11 -9.63 6.07
C SER A 283 3.55 -10.59 7.17
N LEU A 284 3.40 -11.91 6.91
CA LEU A 284 3.81 -12.99 7.79
C LEU A 284 5.30 -13.35 7.67
N GLY A 285 6.03 -12.75 6.71
CA GLY A 285 7.43 -13.06 6.46
C GLY A 285 7.67 -14.47 5.90
N ILE A 286 6.66 -15.10 5.30
CA ILE A 286 6.78 -16.43 4.69
C ILE A 286 7.44 -16.26 3.32
N THR A 287 8.62 -16.84 3.11
CA THR A 287 9.33 -16.81 1.82
C THR A 287 8.43 -17.38 0.72
N SER A 288 8.18 -16.60 -0.32
CA SER A 288 7.16 -16.96 -1.31
C SER A 288 7.47 -16.44 -2.71
N LEU A 289 7.19 -17.28 -3.71
CA LEU A 289 7.41 -17.03 -5.14
C LEU A 289 6.18 -17.41 -5.97
N ILE A 290 6.04 -16.79 -7.14
CA ILE A 290 5.14 -17.23 -8.21
C ILE A 290 5.99 -17.90 -9.28
N ALA A 291 5.72 -19.16 -9.60
CA ALA A 291 6.52 -19.93 -10.57
C ALA A 291 5.65 -20.96 -11.31
N ASN A 292 6.04 -21.32 -12.54
CA ASN A 292 5.40 -22.44 -13.22
C ASN A 292 5.86 -23.77 -12.60
N THR A 293 4.94 -24.47 -11.95
CA THR A 293 5.18 -25.66 -11.14
C THR A 293 4.84 -26.99 -11.82
N ASP A 294 4.44 -26.98 -13.11
CA ASP A 294 3.94 -28.17 -13.83
C ASP A 294 4.89 -29.39 -13.78
N ASN A 295 6.18 -29.15 -13.60
CA ASN A 295 7.23 -30.19 -13.60
C ASN A 295 7.79 -30.52 -12.20
N ILE A 296 7.13 -30.10 -11.12
CA ILE A 296 7.61 -30.35 -9.74
C ILE A 296 6.83 -31.48 -9.08
N GLU A 297 7.48 -32.64 -8.91
CA GLU A 297 6.89 -33.80 -8.23
C GLU A 297 6.79 -33.58 -6.71
N GLU A 298 5.72 -34.07 -6.09
CA GLU A 298 5.56 -34.07 -4.63
C GLU A 298 6.70 -34.86 -3.96
N GLY A 299 7.22 -34.34 -2.86
CA GLY A 299 8.36 -34.92 -2.14
C GLY A 299 9.73 -34.52 -2.71
N THR A 300 9.78 -33.82 -3.85
CA THR A 300 11.03 -33.28 -4.41
C THR A 300 11.64 -32.28 -3.42
N LEU A 301 12.93 -32.46 -3.11
CA LEU A 301 13.67 -31.49 -2.32
C LEU A 301 14.00 -30.28 -3.20
N VAL A 302 13.64 -29.08 -2.76
CA VAL A 302 13.91 -27.84 -3.51
C VAL A 302 14.53 -26.77 -2.63
N ILE A 303 15.23 -25.84 -3.27
CA ILE A 303 15.62 -24.56 -2.67
C ILE A 303 14.72 -23.50 -3.29
N LEU A 304 14.00 -22.78 -2.44
CA LEU A 304 13.28 -21.58 -2.81
C LEU A 304 14.20 -20.38 -2.54
N ASP A 305 14.84 -19.86 -3.57
CA ASP A 305 15.70 -18.68 -3.45
C ASP A 305 14.94 -17.46 -3.96
N ALA A 306 14.31 -16.76 -3.03
CA ALA A 306 13.54 -15.57 -3.33
C ALA A 306 14.40 -14.30 -3.42
N HIS A 307 15.72 -14.38 -3.23
CA HIS A 307 16.64 -13.30 -3.59
C HIS A 307 16.98 -13.36 -5.08
N ALA A 308 17.23 -14.56 -5.60
CA ALA A 308 17.50 -14.79 -7.01
C ALA A 308 16.23 -14.99 -7.86
N ALA A 309 15.05 -15.04 -7.24
CA ALA A 309 13.77 -15.33 -7.87
C ALA A 309 13.79 -16.66 -8.67
N VAL A 310 14.28 -17.73 -8.04
CA VAL A 310 14.34 -19.07 -8.65
C VAL A 310 13.92 -20.17 -7.67
N VAL A 311 13.33 -21.23 -8.23
CA VAL A 311 13.15 -22.52 -7.55
C VAL A 311 14.20 -23.48 -8.08
N VAL A 312 15.08 -23.99 -7.22
CA VAL A 312 16.13 -24.95 -7.60
C VAL A 312 15.62 -26.37 -7.35
N LEU A 313 15.59 -27.19 -8.38
CA LEU A 313 15.13 -28.58 -8.33
C LEU A 313 16.29 -29.53 -8.11
N ASN A 314 16.09 -30.56 -7.27
CA ASN A 314 17.10 -31.58 -6.97
C ASN A 314 18.49 -30.96 -6.73
N PRO A 315 18.59 -30.04 -5.75
CA PRO A 315 19.84 -29.34 -5.48
C PRO A 315 20.92 -30.33 -5.07
N SER A 316 22.13 -30.10 -5.57
CA SER A 316 23.31 -30.86 -5.13
C SER A 316 23.58 -30.61 -3.63
N LYS A 317 24.35 -31.52 -3.01
CA LYS A 317 24.76 -31.34 -1.60
C LYS A 317 25.48 -30.00 -1.38
N GLU A 318 26.30 -29.57 -2.34
CA GLU A 318 27.02 -28.29 -2.27
C GLU A 318 26.05 -27.09 -2.29
N GLU A 319 25.02 -27.12 -3.13
CA GLU A 319 24.00 -26.08 -3.20
C GLU A 319 23.12 -26.05 -1.94
N LEU A 320 22.77 -27.22 -1.40
CA LEU A 320 22.06 -27.33 -0.11
C LEU A 320 22.89 -26.76 1.04
N GLU A 321 24.19 -27.06 1.10
CA GLU A 321 25.08 -26.50 2.12
C GLU A 321 25.19 -24.99 2.00
N LYS A 322 25.32 -24.46 0.77
CA LYS A 322 25.35 -23.01 0.52
C LYS A 322 24.05 -22.34 0.94
N ALA A 323 22.91 -22.89 0.53
CA ALA A 323 21.59 -22.34 0.85
C ALA A 323 21.29 -22.42 2.35
N ASN A 324 21.60 -23.53 3.02
CA ASN A 324 21.46 -23.66 4.47
C ASN A 324 22.34 -22.66 5.22
N LYS A 325 23.61 -22.54 4.80
CA LYS A 325 24.52 -21.55 5.37
C LYS A 325 23.98 -20.13 5.18
N ARG A 326 23.41 -19.82 4.01
CA ARG A 326 22.80 -18.53 3.75
C ARG A 326 21.55 -18.29 4.61
N GLN A 327 20.62 -19.25 4.68
CA GLN A 327 19.43 -19.14 5.53
C GLN A 327 19.78 -18.93 7.02
N VAL A 328 20.75 -19.68 7.54
CA VAL A 328 21.25 -19.51 8.92
C VAL A 328 21.93 -18.17 9.10
N THR A 329 22.71 -17.73 8.12
CA THR A 329 23.38 -16.42 8.14
C THR A 329 22.36 -15.29 8.15
N ASP A 330 21.32 -15.36 7.32
CA ASP A 330 20.28 -14.34 7.21
C ASP A 330 19.44 -14.27 8.49
N LYS A 331 19.00 -15.42 9.03
CA LYS A 331 18.29 -15.48 10.33
C LYS A 331 19.15 -14.94 11.47
N LYS A 332 20.45 -15.28 11.49
CA LYS A 332 21.40 -14.80 12.51
C LYS A 332 21.65 -13.30 12.38
N LEU A 333 21.82 -12.79 11.15
CA LEU A 333 21.97 -11.36 10.86
C LEU A 333 20.74 -10.59 11.29
N GLN A 334 19.54 -11.05 10.93
CA GLN A 334 18.28 -10.42 11.31
C GLN A 334 18.11 -10.36 12.83
N THR A 335 18.43 -11.46 13.53
CA THR A 335 18.40 -11.52 15.00
C THR A 335 19.43 -10.56 15.62
N LEU A 336 20.64 -10.52 15.07
CA LEU A 336 21.71 -9.63 15.55
C LEU A 336 21.34 -8.15 15.34
N GLN A 337 20.87 -7.81 14.14
CA GLN A 337 20.41 -6.47 13.77
C GLN A 337 19.28 -6.02 14.69
N SER A 338 18.28 -6.88 14.92
CA SER A 338 17.20 -6.60 15.88
C SER A 338 17.75 -6.36 17.29
N LYS A 339 18.71 -7.15 17.77
CA LYS A 339 19.33 -6.91 19.10
C LYS A 339 20.06 -5.56 19.18
N LYS A 340 20.73 -5.15 18.10
CA LYS A 340 21.50 -3.90 18.01
C LYS A 340 20.70 -2.69 17.50
N ARG A 341 19.37 -2.82 17.35
CA ARG A 341 18.54 -1.80 16.69
C ARG A 341 18.57 -0.44 17.39
N PHE A 342 18.71 -0.43 18.72
CA PHE A 342 18.85 0.78 19.53
C PHE A 342 20.27 1.34 19.62
N GLU A 343 21.28 0.60 19.17
CA GLU A 343 22.65 1.13 19.14
C GLU A 343 22.76 2.21 18.07
N LYS A 344 23.63 3.20 18.29
CA LYS A 344 23.90 4.25 17.29
C LYS A 344 24.51 3.66 16.02
N ALA A 345 24.24 4.28 14.88
CA ALA A 345 24.90 3.93 13.62
C ALA A 345 26.17 4.77 13.49
N ILE A 346 27.32 4.16 13.80
CA ILE A 346 28.63 4.82 13.72
C ILE A 346 29.47 4.00 12.75
N THR A 347 30.01 4.64 11.71
CA THR A 347 30.86 3.97 10.71
C THR A 347 32.10 3.37 11.34
N SER A 348 32.77 2.46 10.63
CA SER A 348 34.05 1.87 11.00
C SER A 348 35.14 2.92 11.28
N LYS A 349 35.01 4.10 10.65
CA LYS A 349 35.88 5.28 10.82
C LYS A 349 35.42 6.25 11.91
N GLY A 350 34.35 5.94 12.65
CA GLY A 350 33.86 6.74 13.77
C GLY A 350 32.90 7.88 13.40
N LYS A 351 32.41 7.97 12.15
CA LYS A 351 31.45 9.00 11.75
C LYS A 351 30.04 8.58 12.20
N PRO A 352 29.33 9.36 13.04
CA PRO A 352 27.95 9.07 13.38
C PRO A 352 27.03 9.38 12.20
N ILE A 353 26.12 8.47 11.89
CA ILE A 353 25.07 8.63 10.89
C ILE A 353 23.73 8.50 11.62
N LYS A 354 22.81 9.44 11.40
CA LYS A 354 21.46 9.37 11.94
C LYS A 354 20.60 8.48 11.06
N VAL A 355 19.89 7.53 11.65
CA VAL A 355 18.87 6.73 10.96
C VAL A 355 17.48 7.10 11.48
N LEU A 356 16.73 7.80 10.63
CA LEU A 356 15.38 8.27 10.90
C LEU A 356 14.35 7.39 10.19
N ALA A 357 13.07 7.59 10.53
CA ALA A 357 11.96 6.86 9.95
C ALA A 357 11.15 7.69 8.95
N ASN A 358 10.76 7.04 7.86
CA ASN A 358 9.64 7.42 7.01
C ASN A 358 8.36 6.83 7.61
N VAL A 359 7.41 7.69 7.98
CA VAL A 359 6.18 7.30 8.66
C VAL A 359 4.97 7.86 7.94
N THR A 360 3.86 7.15 8.03
CA THR A 360 2.58 7.50 7.41
C THR A 360 1.47 7.62 8.42
N ASP A 361 1.66 7.25 9.69
CA ASP A 361 0.64 7.32 10.74
C ASP A 361 1.28 7.10 12.12
N LEU A 362 0.47 7.15 13.19
CA LEU A 362 0.93 6.90 14.55
C LEU A 362 1.49 5.48 14.74
N ASN A 363 0.88 4.48 14.10
CA ASN A 363 1.29 3.09 14.24
C ASN A 363 2.70 2.86 13.66
N SER A 364 2.94 3.33 12.44
CA SER A 364 4.25 3.29 11.79
C SER A 364 5.31 4.07 12.56
N ALA A 365 4.94 5.17 13.23
CA ALA A 365 5.85 5.89 14.13
C ALA A 365 6.22 5.06 15.37
N ASN A 366 5.27 4.35 15.98
CA ASN A 366 5.52 3.45 17.11
C ASN A 366 6.36 2.24 16.71
N ILE A 367 6.03 1.59 15.59
CA ILE A 367 6.84 0.48 15.03
C ILE A 367 8.26 0.96 14.75
N ALA A 368 8.43 2.13 14.13
CA ALA A 368 9.76 2.70 13.91
C ALA A 368 10.54 2.89 15.22
N LYS A 369 9.87 3.25 16.31
CA LYS A 369 10.49 3.45 17.62
C LYS A 369 10.97 2.12 18.19
N GLU A 370 10.16 1.08 18.05
CA GLU A 370 10.53 -0.27 18.45
C GLU A 370 11.68 -0.83 17.59
N GLU A 371 11.74 -0.47 16.31
CA GLU A 371 12.83 -0.79 15.39
C GLU A 371 14.08 0.10 15.57
N GLY A 372 14.03 1.04 16.51
CA GLY A 372 15.18 1.84 16.94
C GLY A 372 15.45 3.09 16.11
N ALA A 373 14.47 3.68 15.43
CA ALA A 373 14.65 4.98 14.77
C ALA A 373 15.10 6.05 15.77
N GLU A 374 15.87 7.02 15.28
CA GLU A 374 16.33 8.16 16.09
C GLU A 374 15.43 9.40 15.97
N GLY A 375 14.41 9.33 15.11
CA GLY A 375 13.48 10.41 14.82
C GLY A 375 12.67 10.13 13.55
N ILE A 376 11.90 11.12 13.11
CA ILE A 376 11.13 11.07 11.86
C ILE A 376 11.79 12.00 10.83
N GLY A 377 12.33 11.41 9.76
CA GLY A 377 12.92 12.16 8.65
C GLY A 377 11.90 12.49 7.55
N LEU A 378 10.77 11.79 7.54
CA LEU A 378 9.63 12.09 6.67
C LEU A 378 8.33 11.59 7.29
N LEU A 379 7.49 12.50 7.78
CA LEU A 379 6.07 12.25 7.98
C LEU A 379 5.33 12.63 6.69
N ARG A 380 4.79 11.61 6.02
CA ARG A 380 3.85 11.75 4.90
C ARG A 380 2.49 12.09 5.46
N THR A 381 1.93 13.25 5.12
CA THR A 381 0.66 13.71 5.71
C THR A 381 -0.57 13.17 4.99
N GLU A 382 -0.40 12.56 3.82
CA GLU A 382 -1.48 12.08 2.95
C GLU A 382 -2.42 11.09 3.66
N PHE A 383 -1.95 10.38 4.70
CA PHE A 383 -2.78 9.47 5.49
C PHE A 383 -4.00 10.11 6.15
N LEU A 384 -3.97 11.42 6.39
CA LEU A 384 -5.11 12.15 6.95
C LEU A 384 -6.07 12.62 5.86
N PHE A 385 -5.55 12.83 4.66
CA PHE A 385 -6.30 13.36 3.53
C PHE A 385 -6.78 12.16 2.70
N LYS A 386 -7.95 11.64 3.05
CA LYS A 386 -8.59 10.49 2.39
C LYS A 386 -9.83 10.94 1.61
N GLU A 387 -10.95 10.21 1.69
CA GLU A 387 -12.20 10.56 1.01
C GLU A 387 -12.79 11.87 1.53
N GLU A 388 -12.76 12.07 2.85
CA GLU A 388 -13.23 13.29 3.49
C GLU A 388 -12.06 14.19 3.87
N LYS A 389 -12.24 15.52 3.74
CA LYS A 389 -11.25 16.48 4.19
C LYS A 389 -11.13 16.35 5.71
N PRO A 390 -9.93 16.05 6.26
CA PRO A 390 -9.78 15.90 7.69
C PRO A 390 -10.05 17.25 8.38
N SER A 391 -10.86 17.24 9.43
CA SER A 391 -11.10 18.46 10.19
C SER A 391 -9.81 18.96 10.84
N TYR A 392 -9.75 20.25 11.11
CA TYR A 392 -8.65 20.86 11.85
C TYR A 392 -8.33 20.11 13.16
N GLU A 393 -9.35 19.76 13.95
CA GLU A 393 -9.19 19.03 15.22
C GLU A 393 -8.61 17.63 15.02
N MET A 394 -9.04 16.93 13.97
CA MET A 394 -8.50 15.62 13.61
C MET A 394 -7.02 15.73 13.24
N GLN A 395 -6.65 16.75 12.45
CA GLN A 395 -5.26 16.99 12.09
C GLN A 395 -4.40 17.33 13.31
N VAL A 396 -4.85 18.25 14.19
CA VAL A 396 -4.14 18.61 15.43
C VAL A 396 -3.92 17.39 16.31
N LYS A 397 -4.94 16.55 16.48
CA LYS A 397 -4.85 15.33 17.28
C LYS A 397 -3.81 14.37 16.69
N ALA A 398 -3.95 14.03 15.40
CA ALA A 398 -3.08 13.07 14.75
C ALA A 398 -1.61 13.52 14.70
N TYR A 399 -1.37 14.78 14.34
CA TYR A 399 -0.01 15.35 14.38
C TYR A 399 0.52 15.38 15.80
N GLY A 400 -0.28 15.79 16.79
CA GLY A 400 0.14 15.85 18.19
C GLY A 400 0.56 14.49 18.73
N GLU A 401 -0.23 13.44 18.46
CA GLU A 401 0.09 12.07 18.86
C GLU A 401 1.41 11.58 18.25
N ILE A 402 1.66 11.87 16.96
CA ILE A 402 2.93 11.54 16.29
C ILE A 402 4.08 12.38 16.83
N PHE A 403 3.85 13.66 17.12
CA PHE A 403 4.87 14.58 17.62
C PHE A 403 5.31 14.25 19.06
N ASP A 404 4.50 13.48 19.79
CA ASP A 404 4.85 12.99 21.11
C ASP A 404 5.71 11.72 21.09
N VAL A 405 5.92 11.09 19.92
CA VAL A 405 6.75 9.88 19.78
C VAL A 405 8.25 10.22 19.79
N TYR A 406 8.66 11.32 19.15
CA TYR A 406 10.05 11.74 18.92
C TYR A 406 10.27 13.24 19.12
N ASP A 407 11.52 13.63 19.37
CA ASP A 407 11.93 15.04 19.44
C ASP A 407 12.29 15.62 18.06
N GLU A 408 12.93 14.82 17.19
CA GLU A 408 13.31 15.25 15.83
C GLU A 408 12.28 14.76 14.81
N ILE A 409 11.55 15.69 14.21
CA ILE A 409 10.45 15.38 13.30
C ILE A 409 10.44 16.31 12.10
N THR A 410 10.41 15.70 10.92
CA THR A 410 10.23 16.39 9.64
C THR A 410 8.87 16.03 9.05
N VAL A 411 7.99 17.02 8.95
CA VAL A 411 6.66 16.91 8.38
C VAL A 411 6.68 17.47 6.98
N ARG A 412 6.25 16.67 6.01
CA ARG A 412 6.06 17.14 4.64
C ARG A 412 4.65 17.69 4.52
N THR A 413 4.48 18.89 3.97
CA THR A 413 3.14 19.38 3.63
C THR A 413 2.50 18.48 2.57
N LEU A 414 1.18 18.59 2.40
CA LEU A 414 0.42 17.75 1.49
C LEU A 414 1.05 17.69 0.08
N ASP A 415 1.39 16.48 -0.38
CA ASP A 415 1.89 16.20 -1.73
C ASP A 415 0.84 15.37 -2.48
N VAL A 416 -0.14 16.09 -3.03
CA VAL A 416 -1.26 15.55 -3.81
C VAL A 416 -1.17 16.10 -5.23
N GLY A 417 -1.61 15.32 -6.21
CA GLY A 417 -1.33 15.50 -7.64
C GLY A 417 -0.52 14.32 -8.19
N GLY A 418 -0.50 14.13 -9.51
CA GLY A 418 0.05 12.90 -10.10
C GLY A 418 -0.95 11.75 -10.07
N ASP A 419 -0.58 10.68 -9.37
CA ASP A 419 -1.35 9.45 -9.13
C ASP A 419 -2.37 9.57 -7.98
N LYS A 420 -2.23 10.60 -7.13
CA LYS A 420 -3.03 10.79 -5.90
C LYS A 420 -3.97 11.96 -6.09
N ALA A 421 -5.25 11.71 -6.32
CA ALA A 421 -6.25 12.77 -6.26
C ALA A 421 -6.96 12.74 -4.90
N LEU A 422 -7.66 13.82 -4.58
CA LEU A 422 -8.52 13.89 -3.39
C LEU A 422 -9.90 14.35 -3.86
N PRO A 423 -11.00 13.68 -3.46
CA PRO A 423 -12.32 13.98 -4.03
C PRO A 423 -12.81 15.41 -3.83
N TYR A 424 -12.38 16.04 -2.73
CA TYR A 424 -12.73 17.43 -2.39
C TYR A 424 -11.76 18.47 -2.96
N ILE A 425 -10.67 18.06 -3.60
CA ILE A 425 -9.73 18.95 -4.30
C ILE A 425 -10.04 18.88 -5.79
N LYS A 426 -10.60 19.95 -6.35
CA LYS A 426 -10.90 20.03 -7.78
C LYS A 426 -9.67 20.52 -8.53
N LEU A 427 -8.80 19.57 -8.89
CA LEU A 427 -7.70 19.85 -9.82
C LEU A 427 -8.24 19.86 -11.25
N ILE A 428 -7.72 20.75 -12.09
CA ILE A 428 -7.95 20.71 -13.53
C ILE A 428 -7.29 19.43 -14.03
N GLN A 429 -7.97 18.65 -14.88
CA GLN A 429 -7.37 17.48 -15.48
C GLN A 429 -6.20 17.90 -16.37
N GLU A 430 -5.02 17.38 -16.08
CA GLU A 430 -3.79 17.67 -16.81
C GLU A 430 -3.37 16.44 -17.62
N GLU A 431 -2.83 16.64 -18.83
CA GLU A 431 -2.30 15.54 -19.65
C GLU A 431 -1.13 14.84 -18.97
N ASN A 432 -0.36 15.58 -18.16
CA ASN A 432 0.82 15.07 -17.46
C ASN A 432 0.72 15.42 -15.96
N PRO A 433 -0.05 14.66 -15.16
CA PRO A 433 -0.27 14.96 -13.74
C PRO A 433 1.02 15.07 -12.92
N PHE A 434 2.06 14.28 -13.25
CA PHE A 434 3.37 14.35 -12.61
C PHE A 434 4.13 15.65 -12.89
N LEU A 435 3.81 16.36 -13.98
CA LEU A 435 4.44 17.64 -14.34
C LEU A 435 3.57 18.86 -14.00
N GLY A 436 2.40 18.63 -13.40
CA GLY A 436 1.34 19.62 -13.22
C GLY A 436 1.25 20.23 -11.82
N ILE A 437 0.02 20.44 -11.36
CA ILE A 437 -0.34 21.00 -10.06
C ILE A 437 -0.17 19.91 -8.99
N ARG A 438 1.02 19.87 -8.40
CA ARG A 438 1.39 18.94 -7.33
C ARG A 438 2.24 19.62 -6.25
N GLY A 439 2.17 19.10 -5.02
CA GLY A 439 3.01 19.52 -3.91
C GLY A 439 2.82 21.00 -3.54
N VAL A 440 3.91 21.78 -3.45
CA VAL A 440 3.84 23.21 -3.09
C VAL A 440 2.92 24.03 -4.02
N ARG A 441 2.69 23.59 -5.25
CA ARG A 441 1.83 24.31 -6.21
C ARG A 441 0.35 24.28 -5.84
N LEU A 442 -0.05 23.40 -4.92
CA LEU A 442 -1.39 23.43 -4.30
C LEU A 442 -1.67 24.75 -3.59
N LEU A 443 -0.66 25.48 -3.10
CA LEU A 443 -0.86 26.79 -2.50
C LEU A 443 -1.57 27.78 -3.46
N ASN A 444 -1.33 27.65 -4.76
CA ASN A 444 -1.89 28.56 -5.77
C ASN A 444 -3.35 28.26 -6.10
N THR A 445 -3.81 27.02 -5.86
CA THR A 445 -5.15 26.58 -6.26
C THR A 445 -6.07 26.29 -5.08
N HIS A 446 -5.53 25.77 -3.98
CA HIS A 446 -6.26 25.36 -2.78
C HIS A 446 -5.56 25.85 -1.51
N PRO A 447 -5.33 27.18 -1.37
CA PRO A 447 -4.61 27.74 -0.22
C PRO A 447 -5.31 27.46 1.12
N ASP A 448 -6.63 27.31 1.13
CA ASP A 448 -7.44 27.02 2.31
C ASP A 448 -7.09 25.66 2.95
N ILE A 449 -6.78 24.65 2.13
CA ILE A 449 -6.37 23.32 2.61
C ILE A 449 -4.98 23.40 3.24
N ILE A 450 -4.05 24.08 2.58
CA ILE A 450 -2.69 24.24 3.07
C ILE A 450 -2.66 25.13 4.34
N GLU A 451 -3.50 26.17 4.39
CA GLU A 451 -3.65 27.01 5.57
C GLU A 451 -4.12 26.21 6.78
N GLU A 452 -5.17 25.42 6.62
CA GLU A 452 -5.70 24.58 7.70
C GLU A 452 -4.68 23.53 8.16
N GLN A 453 -3.95 22.92 7.20
CA GLN A 453 -2.88 21.97 7.50
C GLN A 453 -1.74 22.61 8.30
N LEU A 454 -1.24 23.76 7.86
CA LEU A 454 -0.16 24.48 8.53
C LEU A 454 -0.61 24.93 9.93
N HIS A 455 -1.83 25.45 10.05
CA HIS A 455 -2.41 25.79 11.34
C HIS A 455 -2.44 24.56 12.27
N ALA A 456 -2.88 23.41 11.79
CA ALA A 456 -2.91 22.18 12.58
C ALA A 456 -1.51 21.72 13.00
N ILE A 457 -0.52 21.77 12.10
CA ILE A 457 0.89 21.43 12.40
C ILE A 457 1.45 22.36 13.48
N PHE A 458 1.24 23.68 13.35
CA PHE A 458 1.77 24.65 14.31
C PHE A 458 1.13 24.48 15.68
N THR A 459 -0.19 24.28 15.75
CA THR A 459 -0.89 24.01 17.01
C THR A 459 -0.42 22.71 17.64
N ALA A 460 -0.28 21.63 16.85
CA ALA A 460 0.17 20.33 17.33
C ALA A 460 1.61 20.35 17.85
N SER A 461 2.46 21.26 17.34
CA SER A 461 3.87 21.37 17.76
C SER A 461 4.03 21.62 19.27
N LYS A 462 3.07 22.31 19.91
CA LYS A 462 3.12 22.71 21.33
C LYS A 462 4.46 23.34 21.73
N GLY A 463 5.10 24.09 20.82
CA GLY A 463 6.40 24.72 21.04
C GLY A 463 7.62 23.82 20.84
N LYS A 464 7.46 22.55 20.46
CA LYS A 464 8.55 21.68 20.02
C LYS A 464 9.16 22.21 18.71
N THR A 465 10.45 21.90 18.51
CA THR A 465 11.10 22.19 17.23
C THR A 465 10.62 21.20 16.17
N ILE A 466 9.87 21.68 15.18
CA ILE A 466 9.36 20.86 14.07
C ILE A 466 9.95 21.36 12.76
N LYS A 467 10.42 20.44 11.92
CA LYS A 467 10.85 20.73 10.55
C LYS A 467 9.65 20.60 9.61
N VAL A 468 9.23 21.69 8.97
CA VAL A 468 8.20 21.69 7.93
C VAL A 468 8.88 21.73 6.57
N MET A 469 8.57 20.77 5.72
CA MET A 469 9.18 20.58 4.41
C MET A 469 8.15 20.73 3.30
N PHE A 470 8.46 21.54 2.31
CA PHE A 470 7.62 21.70 1.11
C PHE A 470 8.09 20.76 -0.01
N PRO A 471 7.19 19.94 -0.59
CA PRO A 471 7.47 19.07 -1.72
C PRO A 471 7.37 19.81 -3.06
N MET A 472 7.98 19.26 -4.10
CA MET A 472 7.89 19.70 -5.50
C MET A 472 8.30 21.17 -5.75
N VAL A 473 9.15 21.72 -4.88
CA VAL A 473 9.70 23.07 -5.05
C VAL A 473 10.65 23.06 -6.25
N SER A 474 10.44 23.96 -7.20
CA SER A 474 11.23 24.08 -8.43
C SER A 474 11.98 25.40 -8.57
N SER A 475 11.61 26.42 -7.79
CA SER A 475 12.20 27.76 -7.80
C SER A 475 12.34 28.35 -6.40
N VAL A 476 13.18 29.38 -6.27
CA VAL A 476 13.38 30.10 -5.00
C VAL A 476 12.11 30.85 -4.61
N GLU A 477 11.41 31.38 -5.60
CA GLU A 477 10.19 32.15 -5.48
C GLU A 477 9.06 31.31 -4.86
N GLU A 478 8.85 30.08 -5.35
CA GLU A 478 7.86 29.14 -4.77
C GLU A 478 8.12 28.87 -3.29
N PHE A 479 9.38 28.69 -2.88
CA PHE A 479 9.70 28.49 -1.47
C PHE A 479 9.48 29.75 -0.62
N VAL A 480 9.87 30.92 -1.13
CA VAL A 480 9.67 32.20 -0.43
C VAL A 480 8.18 32.47 -0.25
N GLU A 481 7.36 32.20 -1.28
CA GLU A 481 5.92 32.29 -1.21
C GLU A 481 5.33 31.36 -0.16
N ALA A 482 5.70 30.07 -0.18
CA ALA A 482 5.23 29.09 0.81
C ALA A 482 5.65 29.45 2.24
N LYS A 483 6.90 29.88 2.45
CA LYS A 483 7.41 30.31 3.77
C LYS A 483 6.69 31.57 4.27
N ASN A 484 6.40 32.53 3.39
CA ASN A 484 5.65 33.72 3.76
C ASN A 484 4.18 33.40 4.04
N PHE A 485 3.58 32.51 3.26
CA PHE A 485 2.25 31.99 3.50
C PHE A 485 2.15 31.37 4.90
N SER A 486 3.07 30.48 5.27
CA SER A 486 3.17 29.89 6.61
C SER A 486 3.26 30.94 7.72
N LYS A 487 4.08 31.98 7.54
CA LYS A 487 4.18 33.10 8.51
C LYS A 487 2.86 33.87 8.65
N ASN A 488 2.16 34.08 7.55
CA ASN A 488 0.86 34.76 7.56
C ASN A 488 -0.21 33.93 8.28
N VAL A 489 -0.22 32.60 8.08
CA VAL A 489 -1.09 31.66 8.82
C VAL A 489 -0.81 31.75 10.31
N ALA A 490 0.46 31.64 10.73
CA ALA A 490 0.85 31.75 12.13
C ALA A 490 0.41 33.10 12.75
N LYS A 491 0.59 34.21 12.02
CA LYS A 491 0.13 35.54 12.45
C LYS A 491 -1.40 35.63 12.56
N LYS A 492 -2.14 35.07 11.60
CA LYS A 492 -3.61 35.05 11.56
C LYS A 492 -4.20 34.35 12.79
N TYR A 493 -3.58 33.24 13.20
CA TYR A 493 -4.03 32.43 14.34
C TYR A 493 -3.28 32.73 15.65
N ASN A 494 -2.40 33.74 15.67
CA ASN A 494 -1.61 34.16 16.83
C ASN A 494 -0.77 33.02 17.46
N ILE A 495 -0.08 32.25 16.61
CA ILE A 495 0.79 31.14 17.02
C ILE A 495 2.25 31.53 16.85
N ASP A 496 3.07 31.26 17.87
CA ASP A 496 4.52 31.40 17.75
C ASP A 496 5.12 30.22 16.97
N ILE A 497 5.83 30.53 15.89
CA ILE A 497 6.51 29.57 15.02
C ILE A 497 8.03 29.75 15.04
N SER A 498 8.58 30.42 16.07
CA SER A 498 10.03 30.63 16.24
C SER A 498 10.84 29.32 16.27
N ASN A 499 10.23 28.23 16.73
CA ASN A 499 10.82 26.89 16.77
C ASN A 499 10.55 26.05 15.50
N ILE A 500 9.85 26.60 14.50
CA ILE A 500 9.56 25.88 13.25
C ILE A 500 10.67 26.17 12.25
N LEU A 501 11.27 25.10 11.72
CA LEU A 501 12.27 25.17 10.65
C LEU A 501 11.62 24.88 9.31
N PHE A 502 11.92 25.67 8.28
CA PHE A 502 11.35 25.50 6.94
C PHE A 502 12.41 25.01 5.95
N GLY A 503 12.14 23.87 5.31
CA GLY A 503 13.02 23.25 4.33
C GLY A 503 12.29 22.86 3.06
N ILE A 504 13.04 22.29 2.12
CA ILE A 504 12.50 21.76 0.87
C ILE A 504 12.89 20.30 0.70
N MET A 505 12.03 19.56 0.01
CA MET A 505 12.45 18.31 -0.60
C MET A 505 13.14 18.62 -1.93
N ILE A 506 14.34 18.08 -2.14
CA ILE A 506 15.07 18.18 -3.41
C ILE A 506 14.66 16.99 -4.28
N GLU A 507 13.75 17.28 -5.20
CA GLU A 507 13.13 16.30 -6.09
C GLU A 507 13.00 16.84 -7.53
N VAL A 508 12.91 18.15 -7.71
CA VAL A 508 12.88 18.77 -9.06
C VAL A 508 14.31 19.13 -9.52
N PRO A 509 14.77 18.69 -10.71
CA PRO A 509 16.14 18.92 -11.16
C PRO A 509 16.56 20.39 -11.27
N SER A 510 15.62 21.32 -11.48
CA SER A 510 15.93 22.77 -11.51
C SER A 510 16.59 23.26 -10.23
N VAL A 511 16.27 22.65 -9.07
CA VAL A 511 16.83 23.00 -7.76
C VAL A 511 18.35 22.80 -7.73
N LEU A 512 18.90 21.83 -8.46
CA LEU A 512 20.33 21.54 -8.53
C LEU A 512 21.16 22.77 -8.98
N PHE A 513 20.56 23.60 -9.84
CA PHE A 513 21.19 24.82 -10.36
C PHE A 513 20.99 26.02 -9.42
N LEU A 514 20.12 25.90 -8.41
CA LEU A 514 19.69 26.99 -7.52
C LEU A 514 20.14 26.81 -6.06
N LEU A 515 20.89 25.74 -5.74
CA LEU A 515 21.28 25.39 -4.36
C LEU A 515 21.95 26.53 -3.59
N GLU A 516 22.81 27.33 -4.24
CA GLU A 516 23.46 28.48 -3.60
C GLU A 516 22.47 29.57 -3.18
N SER A 517 21.40 29.75 -3.96
CA SER A 517 20.31 30.68 -3.63
C SER A 517 19.45 30.12 -2.50
N PHE A 518 19.10 28.83 -2.56
CA PHE A 518 18.33 28.17 -1.49
C PHE A 518 19.06 28.16 -0.15
N ASN A 519 20.40 28.03 -0.13
CA ASN A 519 21.19 28.02 1.10
C ASN A 519 20.99 29.27 1.97
N LYS A 520 20.57 30.39 1.36
CA LYS A 520 20.34 31.66 2.06
C LYS A 520 19.01 31.71 2.79
N ILE A 521 18.05 30.85 2.43
CA ILE A 521 16.64 31.00 2.80
C ILE A 521 16.02 29.76 3.46
N VAL A 522 16.53 28.56 3.17
CA VAL A 522 16.07 27.33 3.80
C VAL A 522 16.84 27.03 5.08
N ASP A 523 16.19 26.28 5.97
CA ASP A 523 16.76 25.82 7.22
C ASP A 523 17.37 24.41 7.10
N PHE A 524 16.85 23.58 6.18
CA PHE A 524 17.35 22.23 5.87
C PHE A 524 16.88 21.75 4.48
N TYR A 525 17.44 20.62 4.03
CA TYR A 525 17.07 19.91 2.80
C TYR A 525 16.81 18.42 3.09
N SER A 526 15.92 17.80 2.31
CA SER A 526 15.84 16.34 2.20
C SER A 526 15.76 15.91 0.74
N ILE A 527 16.55 14.94 0.30
CA ILE A 527 16.51 14.44 -1.08
C ILE A 527 15.41 13.39 -1.21
N GLY A 528 14.45 13.66 -2.09
CA GLY A 528 13.43 12.72 -2.51
C GLY A 528 13.90 11.96 -3.76
N THR A 529 14.66 10.88 -3.59
CA THR A 529 15.31 10.19 -4.72
C THR A 529 14.33 9.60 -5.72
N ASN A 530 13.12 9.22 -5.29
CA ASN A 530 12.13 8.62 -6.17
C ASN A 530 11.71 9.61 -7.28
N ASP A 531 11.20 10.78 -6.89
CA ASP A 531 10.80 11.83 -7.83
C ASP A 531 12.04 12.44 -8.55
N LEU A 532 13.17 12.61 -7.84
CA LEU A 532 14.41 13.10 -8.47
C LEU A 532 14.88 12.19 -9.62
N THR A 533 14.91 10.87 -9.40
CA THR A 533 15.27 9.90 -10.44
C THR A 533 14.27 9.96 -11.59
N GLN A 534 12.97 9.97 -11.31
CA GLN A 534 11.93 10.09 -12.32
C GLN A 534 12.16 11.30 -13.24
N TYR A 535 12.39 12.49 -12.68
CA TYR A 535 12.57 13.71 -13.49
C TYR A 535 13.96 13.82 -14.13
N LEU A 536 15.00 13.21 -13.56
CA LEU A 536 16.32 13.14 -14.20
C LEU A 536 16.31 12.27 -15.45
N PHE A 537 15.57 11.15 -15.44
CA PHE A 537 15.48 10.23 -16.57
C PHE A 537 14.28 10.47 -17.49
N ALA A 538 13.33 11.32 -17.06
CA ALA A 538 12.03 11.48 -17.72
C ALA A 538 11.30 10.15 -17.90
N ILE A 539 11.35 9.29 -16.88
CA ILE A 539 10.68 7.99 -16.85
C ILE A 539 9.76 7.97 -15.63
N GLU A 540 8.46 7.86 -15.88
CA GLU A 540 7.46 7.71 -14.84
C GLU A 540 7.67 6.40 -14.07
N ARG A 541 7.65 6.45 -12.75
CA ARG A 541 7.85 5.29 -11.87
C ARG A 541 6.87 4.14 -12.14
N THR A 542 5.63 4.47 -12.47
CA THR A 542 4.53 3.51 -12.71
C THR A 542 4.52 2.99 -14.15
N HIS A 543 5.49 3.39 -14.99
CA HIS A 543 5.55 2.98 -16.38
C HIS A 543 5.77 1.46 -16.49
N THR A 544 4.96 0.79 -17.31
CA THR A 544 4.87 -0.68 -17.36
C THR A 544 6.13 -1.35 -17.93
N THR A 545 6.81 -0.70 -18.87
CA THR A 545 7.94 -1.28 -19.61
C THR A 545 9.29 -0.61 -19.37
N LEU A 546 9.29 0.64 -18.90
CA LEU A 546 10.50 1.44 -18.72
C LEU A 546 10.82 1.45 -17.23
N LYS A 547 12.09 1.18 -16.89
CA LYS A 547 12.56 1.15 -15.50
C LYS A 547 13.80 2.02 -15.35
N THR A 548 13.85 2.78 -14.27
CA THR A 548 15.04 3.51 -13.86
C THR A 548 15.94 2.58 -13.05
N ASN A 549 17.25 2.77 -13.18
CA ASN A 549 18.22 2.15 -12.28
C ASN A 549 18.52 3.16 -11.17
N ASP A 550 18.07 2.89 -9.95
CA ASP A 550 18.29 3.79 -8.81
C ASP A 550 19.77 3.87 -8.41
N LEU A 551 20.57 2.87 -8.77
CA LEU A 551 22.03 2.85 -8.61
C LEU A 551 22.76 3.50 -9.80
N SER A 552 22.05 4.21 -10.67
CA SER A 552 22.66 4.89 -11.81
C SER A 552 23.69 5.93 -11.36
N PRO A 553 24.88 6.01 -12.00
CA PRO A 553 25.87 7.04 -11.72
C PRO A 553 25.30 8.46 -11.77
N ALA A 554 24.34 8.74 -12.67
CA ALA A 554 23.73 10.06 -12.77
C ALA A 554 22.96 10.48 -11.50
N VAL A 555 22.33 9.53 -10.80
CA VAL A 555 21.65 9.79 -9.52
C VAL A 555 22.69 10.12 -8.45
N PHE A 556 23.76 9.33 -8.35
CA PHE A 556 24.85 9.59 -7.40
C PHE A 556 25.58 10.90 -7.69
N ASP A 557 25.80 11.26 -8.96
CA ASP A 557 26.40 12.54 -9.36
C ASP A 557 25.50 13.72 -8.98
N ALA A 558 24.17 13.58 -9.13
CA ALA A 558 23.23 14.58 -8.65
C ALA A 558 23.28 14.73 -7.12
N ILE A 559 23.28 13.62 -6.37
CA ILE A 559 23.41 13.64 -4.91
C ILE A 559 24.74 14.24 -4.47
N LYS A 560 25.83 13.93 -5.16
CA LYS A 560 27.16 14.50 -4.90
C LYS A 560 27.20 15.99 -5.17
N LEU A 561 26.59 16.45 -6.26
CA LEU A 561 26.43 17.87 -6.55
C LEU A 561 25.64 18.57 -5.44
N ILE A 562 24.53 17.98 -4.99
CA ILE A 562 23.72 18.50 -3.88
C ILE A 562 24.60 18.61 -2.63
N SER A 563 25.20 17.50 -2.19
CA SER A 563 25.99 17.47 -0.96
C SER A 563 27.16 18.46 -0.97
N ASN A 564 27.81 18.65 -2.11
CA ASN A 564 28.93 19.60 -2.23
C ASN A 564 28.49 21.07 -2.22
N LYS A 565 27.27 21.36 -2.70
CA LYS A 565 26.77 22.75 -2.80
C LYS A 565 25.89 23.17 -1.64
N THR A 566 25.28 22.26 -0.91
CA THR A 566 24.44 22.58 0.26
C THR A 566 25.28 22.96 1.47
N THR A 567 24.89 23.99 2.20
CA THR A 567 25.52 24.41 3.46
C THR A 567 24.62 24.23 4.69
N LYS A 568 23.44 23.65 4.49
CA LYS A 568 22.42 23.38 5.51
C LYS A 568 22.33 21.87 5.77
N PRO A 569 21.74 21.42 6.89
CA PRO A 569 21.50 20.00 7.13
C PRO A 569 20.81 19.33 5.95
N LEU A 570 21.33 18.16 5.55
CA LEU A 570 20.90 17.41 4.38
C LEU A 570 20.58 15.97 4.76
N SER A 571 19.37 15.52 4.44
CA SER A 571 18.96 14.11 4.60
C SER A 571 18.56 13.49 3.27
N ILE A 572 18.39 12.17 3.24
CA ILE A 572 17.73 11.45 2.14
C ILE A 572 16.53 10.68 2.72
N CYS A 573 15.37 10.82 2.10
CA CYS A 573 14.14 10.12 2.51
C CYS A 573 13.52 9.24 1.42
N GLY A 574 14.11 9.20 0.23
CA GLY A 574 13.72 8.24 -0.81
C GLY A 574 14.27 6.84 -0.57
N GLU A 575 13.83 5.87 -1.37
CA GLU A 575 14.11 4.43 -1.13
C GLU A 575 15.60 4.08 -1.23
N LEU A 576 16.37 4.87 -1.98
CA LEU A 576 17.82 4.74 -2.09
C LEU A 576 18.52 4.79 -0.72
N ALA A 577 17.94 5.47 0.28
CA ALA A 577 18.48 5.55 1.64
C ALA A 577 18.50 4.18 2.37
N ALA A 578 17.67 3.24 1.95
CA ALA A 578 17.61 1.89 2.50
C ALA A 578 18.32 0.84 1.62
N ASN A 579 18.81 1.25 0.44
CA ASN A 579 19.43 0.33 -0.50
C ASN A 579 20.84 -0.06 -0.01
N LYS A 580 21.05 -1.36 0.19
CA LYS A 580 22.29 -1.93 0.73
C LYS A 580 23.54 -1.57 -0.09
N ASP A 581 23.39 -1.47 -1.40
CA ASP A 581 24.47 -1.22 -2.35
C ASP A 581 24.71 0.30 -2.52
N ALA A 582 23.70 1.12 -2.22
CA ALA A 582 23.83 2.58 -2.28
C ALA A 582 24.46 3.19 -1.02
N ILE A 583 24.15 2.67 0.18
CA ILE A 583 24.57 3.24 1.46
C ILE A 583 26.07 3.59 1.49
N PRO A 584 27.02 2.70 1.14
CA PRO A 584 28.45 3.04 1.19
C PRO A 584 28.79 4.28 0.37
N THR A 585 28.27 4.38 -0.86
CA THR A 585 28.46 5.52 -1.76
C THR A 585 27.83 6.80 -1.21
N LEU A 586 26.62 6.71 -0.63
CA LEU A 586 25.95 7.86 -0.01
C LEU A 586 26.77 8.42 1.17
N LEU A 587 27.32 7.54 2.01
CA LEU A 587 28.16 7.95 3.14
C LEU A 587 29.50 8.55 2.69
N GLU A 588 30.09 8.02 1.62
CA GLU A 588 31.31 8.57 0.99
C GLU A 588 31.08 9.96 0.40
N ILE A 589 29.92 10.17 -0.27
CA ILE A 589 29.52 11.48 -0.77
C ILE A 589 29.42 12.51 0.36
N GLY A 590 29.07 12.06 1.57
CA GLY A 590 29.07 12.90 2.77
C GLY A 590 27.74 12.89 3.53
N ILE A 591 26.72 12.20 3.01
CA ILE A 591 25.40 12.10 3.64
C ILE A 591 25.53 11.50 5.05
N ASP A 592 24.92 12.16 6.02
CA ASP A 592 24.99 11.77 7.44
C ASP A 592 23.63 11.49 8.08
N THR A 593 22.54 11.66 7.32
CA THR A 593 21.17 11.44 7.79
C THR A 593 20.38 10.68 6.73
N LEU A 594 19.95 9.45 7.06
CA LEU A 594 19.16 8.58 6.20
C LEU A 594 17.80 8.33 6.84
N SER A 595 16.71 8.54 6.10
CA SER A 595 15.35 8.27 6.54
C SER A 595 14.76 7.12 5.74
N VAL A 596 14.39 6.03 6.43
CA VAL A 596 14.01 4.76 5.81
C VAL A 596 12.70 4.23 6.38
N SER A 597 12.08 3.24 5.73
CA SER A 597 10.92 2.56 6.31
C SER A 597 11.29 1.86 7.62
N ALA A 598 10.33 1.74 8.55
CA ALA A 598 10.58 1.21 9.90
C ALA A 598 11.31 -0.15 9.89
N LYS A 599 10.89 -1.07 9.01
CA LYS A 599 11.47 -2.41 8.88
C LYS A 599 12.94 -2.41 8.43
N ASN A 600 13.38 -1.36 7.74
CA ASN A 600 14.73 -1.27 7.19
C ASN A 600 15.71 -0.62 8.17
N ILE A 601 15.25 -0.06 9.30
CA ILE A 601 16.10 0.63 10.27
C ILE A 601 17.22 -0.26 10.80
N PRO A 602 16.95 -1.49 11.32
CA PRO A 602 18.01 -2.32 11.91
C PRO A 602 19.07 -2.72 10.88
N GLN A 603 18.64 -3.07 9.67
CA GLN A 603 19.53 -3.43 8.56
C GLN A 603 20.38 -2.23 8.14
N THR A 604 19.77 -1.06 7.96
CA THR A 604 20.45 0.18 7.55
C THR A 604 21.54 0.54 8.57
N LYS A 605 21.22 0.49 9.87
CA LYS A 605 22.19 0.75 10.94
C LYS A 605 23.37 -0.24 10.92
N GLU A 606 23.10 -1.52 10.69
CA GLU A 606 24.18 -2.51 10.64
C GLU A 606 25.06 -2.35 9.41
N ILE A 607 24.50 -1.99 8.25
CA ILE A 607 25.28 -1.68 7.05
C ILE A 607 26.20 -0.50 7.33
N ILE A 608 25.66 0.60 7.88
CA ILE A 608 26.44 1.79 8.24
C ILE A 608 27.64 1.44 9.13
N ARG A 609 27.46 0.58 10.14
CA ARG A 609 28.55 0.19 11.07
C ARG A 609 29.69 -0.57 10.39
N ASN A 610 29.42 -1.17 9.22
CA ASN A 610 30.40 -1.94 8.45
C ASN A 610 30.97 -1.18 7.24
N VAL A 611 30.51 0.06 6.99
CA VAL A 611 31.17 1.03 6.10
C VAL A 611 32.23 1.76 6.92
#